data_AF-A0A0N4TEZ4-F1
#
_entry.id   AF-A0A0N4TEZ4-F1
#
_cell.length_a   1.000
_cell.length_b   1.000
_cell.length_c   1.000
_cell.angle_alpha   90.00
_cell.angle_beta   90.00
_cell.angle_gamma   90.00
#
_symmetry.space_group_name_H-M   'P 1'
#
loop_
_entity.id
_entity.type
_entity.pdbx_description
1 polymer ?
#
loop_
_entity_poly.entity_id
_entity_poly.type
_entity_poly.pdbx_seq_one_letter_code
_entity_poly.pdbx_strand_id
1 'polypeptide(L)'
;MKLKLVTVIIKENNRCTTRKQYEAGSDDEQLPNSFTDGSRFVGNSGRKAVEIKSNTNQTHVEIILRYLATIIYIRRHGVYLSVALRIPERIVQEQTDNEFDICTSGCSRSETVKIGEALANPISFTRCHGVRIKIPLKIAIGE
;
A
#
# COMPACT_ATOMS: atom_id res chain seq x y z
N MET A 1 -8.36 4.82 -7.34
CA MET A 1 -7.29 3.84 -7.64
C MET A 1 -7.68 2.50 -7.04
N LYS A 2 -7.55 1.39 -7.78
CA LYS A 2 -7.78 0.04 -7.25
C LYS A 2 -6.47 -0.73 -7.40
N LEU A 3 -5.76 -0.96 -6.30
CA LEU A 3 -4.52 -1.73 -6.37
C LEU A 3 -4.86 -3.20 -6.61
N LYS A 4 -4.26 -3.76 -7.66
CA LYS A 4 -4.41 -5.16 -8.07
C LYS A 4 -3.27 -6.04 -7.59
N LEU A 5 -2.08 -5.47 -7.50
CA LEU A 5 -0.88 -6.14 -7.05
C LEU A 5 -0.15 -5.20 -6.10
N VAL A 6 0.36 -5.76 -5.01
CA VAL A 6 1.25 -5.06 -4.07
C VAL A 6 2.50 -5.91 -3.91
N THR A 7 3.65 -5.34 -4.27
CA THR A 7 4.96 -5.95 -4.03
C THR A 7 5.73 -5.09 -3.05
N VAL A 8 6.21 -5.70 -1.97
CA VAL A 8 7.06 -5.03 -0.97
C VAL A 8 8.44 -5.69 -1.01
N ILE A 9 9.47 -4.88 -1.25
CA ILE A 9 10.86 -5.33 -1.25
C ILE A 9 11.55 -4.71 -0.03
N ILE A 10 12.02 -5.57 0.87
CA ILE A 10 12.86 -5.17 1.99
C ILE A 10 14.30 -5.32 1.53
N LYS A 11 14.99 -4.18 1.34
CA LYS A 11 16.41 -4.14 1.00
C LYS A 11 17.23 -4.87 2.08
N GLU A 12 18.33 -5.51 1.66
CA GLU A 12 19.24 -6.17 2.58
C GLU A 12 19.87 -5.17 3.55
N ASN A 13 20.02 -5.59 4.81
CA ASN A 13 20.76 -4.90 5.83
C ASN A 13 21.66 -5.90 6.53
N ASN A 14 22.99 -5.75 6.36
CA ASN A 14 24.02 -6.67 6.84
C ASN A 14 23.93 -7.03 8.33
N ARG A 15 23.23 -6.23 9.15
CA ARG A 15 23.07 -6.48 10.59
C ARG A 15 21.70 -7.03 10.98
N CYS A 16 20.66 -6.83 10.16
CA CYS A 16 19.27 -7.03 10.59
C CYS A 16 18.46 -7.97 9.70
N THR A 17 18.68 -8.00 8.39
CA THR A 17 17.87 -8.84 7.48
C THR A 17 18.58 -9.07 6.15
N THR A 18 18.42 -10.27 5.59
CA THR A 18 18.65 -10.49 4.17
C THR A 18 17.53 -9.85 3.35
N ARG A 19 17.72 -9.71 2.02
CA ARG A 19 16.65 -9.23 1.13
C ARG A 19 15.39 -10.09 1.30
N LYS A 20 14.25 -9.45 1.51
CA LYS A 20 12.93 -10.12 1.54
C LYS A 20 11.99 -9.52 0.53
N GLN A 21 11.07 -10.33 0.03
CA GLN A 21 10.04 -9.92 -0.90
C GLN A 21 8.69 -10.47 -0.41
N TYR A 22 7.68 -9.60 -0.41
CA TYR A 22 6.30 -9.95 -0.16
C TYR A 22 5.49 -9.54 -1.38
N GLU A 23 4.54 -10.37 -1.78
CA GLU A 23 3.69 -10.12 -2.94
C GLU A 23 2.26 -10.53 -2.62
N ALA A 24 1.30 -9.68 -2.96
CA ALA A 24 -0.11 -9.94 -2.80
C ALA A 24 -0.89 -9.47 -4.02
N GLY A 25 -1.60 -10.39 -4.68
CA GLY A 25 -2.57 -10.10 -5.73
C GLY A 25 -3.97 -9.91 -5.15
N SER A 26 -4.80 -9.08 -5.79
CA SER A 26 -6.21 -8.93 -5.42
C SER A 26 -7.06 -10.13 -5.82
N ASP A 27 -6.56 -10.94 -6.76
CA ASP A 27 -7.27 -12.06 -7.37
C ASP A 27 -7.24 -13.31 -6.48
N ASP A 28 -6.27 -13.38 -5.56
CA ASP A 28 -6.27 -14.37 -4.48
C ASP A 28 -7.47 -14.14 -3.53
N GLU A 29 -7.84 -15.13 -2.71
CA GLU A 29 -8.87 -14.92 -1.68
C GLU A 29 -8.28 -14.40 -0.37
N GLN A 30 -7.06 -14.85 -0.05
CA GLN A 30 -6.35 -14.54 1.19
C GLN A 30 -5.03 -13.82 0.91
N LEU A 31 -4.61 -12.96 1.83
CA LEU A 31 -3.29 -12.34 1.80
C LEU A 31 -2.26 -13.35 2.32
N PRO A 32 -1.10 -13.49 1.68
CA PRO A 32 -0.03 -14.35 2.18
C PRO A 32 0.40 -13.95 3.58
N ASN A 33 0.70 -14.95 4.42
CA ASN A 33 1.18 -14.76 5.79
C ASN A 33 2.70 -15.01 5.92
N SER A 34 3.39 -15.07 4.79
CA SER A 34 4.83 -15.30 4.62
C SER A 34 5.38 -14.46 3.47
N PHE A 35 6.70 -14.28 3.45
CA PHE A 35 7.46 -13.79 2.31
C PHE A 35 7.44 -14.83 1.18
N THR A 36 7.88 -14.43 -0.02
CA THR A 36 7.92 -15.30 -1.21
C THR A 36 8.85 -16.50 -1.05
N ASP A 37 9.78 -16.46 -0.10
CA ASP A 37 10.66 -17.57 0.27
C ASP A 37 10.07 -18.47 1.37
N GLY A 38 8.81 -18.26 1.75
CA GLY A 38 8.10 -19.01 2.79
C GLY A 38 8.42 -18.58 4.23
N SER A 39 9.41 -17.71 4.45
CA SER A 39 9.73 -17.22 5.80
C SER A 39 8.65 -16.27 6.32
N ARG A 40 8.39 -16.29 7.63
CA ARG A 40 7.41 -15.40 8.28
C ARG A 40 8.05 -14.30 9.11
N PHE A 41 9.34 -14.46 9.42
CA PHE A 41 10.12 -13.50 10.19
C PHE A 41 11.62 -13.68 9.89
N VAL A 42 12.40 -12.68 10.28
CA VAL A 42 13.86 -12.69 10.29
C VAL A 42 14.35 -12.34 11.69
N GLY A 43 15.39 -13.02 12.16
CA GLY A 43 15.92 -12.92 13.52
C GLY A 43 15.63 -14.18 14.34
N ASN A 44 15.66 -14.06 15.67
CA ASN A 44 15.35 -15.16 16.59
C ASN A 44 13.93 -14.97 17.17
N SER A 45 13.32 -16.03 17.70
CA SER A 45 11.94 -16.04 18.23
C SER A 45 11.68 -14.93 19.26
N GLY A 46 12.67 -14.59 20.09
CA GLY A 46 12.59 -13.51 21.08
C GLY A 46 12.92 -12.10 20.56
N ARG A 47 13.54 -11.98 19.38
CA ARG A 47 13.95 -10.69 18.77
C ARG A 47 13.85 -10.79 17.24
N LYS A 48 12.64 -10.57 16.74
CA LYS A 48 12.35 -10.55 15.30
C LYS A 48 12.66 -9.17 14.72
N ALA A 49 13.69 -9.07 13.89
CA ALA A 49 14.02 -7.81 13.20
C ALA A 49 12.96 -7.44 12.16
N VAL A 50 12.42 -8.46 11.48
CA VAL A 50 11.33 -8.35 10.51
C VAL A 50 10.29 -9.42 10.83
N GLU A 51 9.00 -9.12 10.78
CA GLU A 51 7.95 -10.13 10.86
C GLU A 51 6.70 -9.78 10.08
N ILE A 52 5.98 -10.81 9.66
CA ILE A 52 4.64 -10.70 9.09
C ILE A 52 3.62 -11.15 10.14
N LYS A 53 2.65 -10.28 10.41
CA LYS A 53 1.44 -10.61 11.17
C LYS A 53 0.24 -10.56 10.24
N SER A 54 -0.70 -11.47 10.47
CA SER A 54 -1.96 -11.52 9.74
C SER A 54 -3.11 -11.67 10.72
N ASN A 55 -4.26 -11.11 10.40
CA ASN A 55 -5.50 -11.46 11.09
C ASN A 55 -5.94 -12.90 10.72
N THR A 56 -6.90 -13.43 11.48
CA THR A 56 -7.42 -14.80 11.33
C THR A 56 -7.94 -15.09 9.92
N ASN A 57 -8.58 -14.10 9.28
CA ASN A 57 -9.18 -14.26 7.96
C ASN A 57 -8.22 -13.93 6.80
N GLN A 58 -6.96 -13.60 7.11
CA GLN A 58 -5.94 -13.21 6.13
C GLN A 58 -6.42 -12.11 5.16
N THR A 59 -7.24 -11.19 5.64
CA THR A 59 -7.68 -10.00 4.89
C THR A 59 -6.88 -8.76 5.23
N HIS A 60 -6.04 -8.85 6.26
CA HIS A 60 -5.16 -7.79 6.72
C HIS A 60 -3.81 -8.36 7.15
N VAL A 61 -2.73 -7.77 6.62
CA VAL A 61 -1.35 -8.14 6.90
C VAL A 61 -0.57 -6.91 7.35
N GLU A 62 0.25 -7.08 8.38
CA GLU A 62 1.24 -6.13 8.85
C GLU A 62 2.64 -6.69 8.60
N ILE A 63 3.46 -5.96 7.86
CA ILE A 63 4.88 -6.24 7.71
C ILE A 63 5.62 -5.26 8.62
N ILE A 64 6.24 -5.77 9.67
CA ILE A 64 6.85 -4.98 10.74
C ILE A 64 8.37 -5.07 10.60
N LEU A 65 9.03 -3.94 10.35
CA LEU A 65 10.48 -3.80 10.31
C LEU A 65 10.92 -3.07 11.57
N ARG A 66 11.22 -3.82 12.64
CA ARG A 66 11.53 -3.25 13.96
C ARG A 66 12.81 -2.42 13.94
N TYR A 67 13.81 -2.86 13.18
CA TYR A 67 15.10 -2.17 13.08
C TYR A 67 15.02 -0.80 12.39
N LEU A 68 13.94 -0.53 11.64
CA LEU A 68 13.65 0.77 11.02
C LEU A 68 12.48 1.51 11.68
N ALA A 69 11.87 0.93 12.73
CA ALA A 69 10.61 1.40 13.30
C ALA A 69 9.52 1.64 12.23
N THR A 70 9.48 0.79 11.21
CA THR A 70 8.57 0.88 10.06
C THR A 70 7.51 -0.22 10.10
N ILE A 71 6.27 0.12 9.77
CA ILE A 71 5.18 -0.85 9.58
C ILE A 71 4.50 -0.59 8.25
N ILE A 72 4.27 -1.66 7.49
CA ILE A 72 3.51 -1.64 6.24
C ILE A 72 2.23 -2.43 6.44
N TYR A 73 1.10 -1.82 6.18
CA TYR A 73 -0.22 -2.40 6.29
C TYR A 73 -0.75 -2.70 4.90
N ILE A 74 -1.21 -3.94 4.68
CA ILE A 74 -1.86 -4.36 3.45
C ILE A 74 -3.24 -4.89 3.81
N ARG A 75 -4.28 -4.39 3.14
CA ARG A 75 -5.66 -4.81 3.42
C ARG A 75 -6.42 -5.09 2.14
N ARG A 76 -7.09 -6.24 2.10
CA ARG A 76 -8.03 -6.61 1.04
C ARG A 76 -9.40 -5.97 1.28
N HIS A 77 -9.95 -5.37 0.24
CA HIS A 77 -11.29 -4.78 0.18
C HIS A 77 -12.08 -5.38 -0.99
N GLY A 78 -12.50 -6.64 -0.84
CA GLY A 78 -13.11 -7.39 -1.95
C GLY A 78 -12.11 -7.54 -3.10
N VAL A 79 -12.36 -6.84 -4.21
CA VAL A 79 -11.64 -7.00 -5.49
C VAL A 79 -10.39 -6.12 -5.66
N TYR A 80 -9.98 -5.41 -4.61
CA TYR A 80 -8.81 -4.54 -4.64
C TYR A 80 -8.09 -4.53 -3.28
N LEU A 81 -6.84 -4.08 -3.31
CA LEU A 81 -5.98 -3.94 -2.15
C LEU A 81 -5.84 -2.46 -1.76
N SER A 82 -5.45 -2.23 -0.52
CA SER A 82 -4.99 -0.94 -0.02
C SER A 82 -3.68 -1.12 0.74
N VAL A 83 -2.86 -0.07 0.73
CA VAL A 83 -1.57 -0.04 1.43
C VAL A 83 -1.53 1.22 2.30
N ALA A 84 -0.99 1.08 3.51
CA ALA A 84 -0.61 2.20 4.35
C ALA A 84 0.77 1.97 4.94
N LEU A 85 1.55 3.04 5.11
CA LEU A 85 2.91 2.97 5.65
C LEU A 85 3.01 3.87 6.88
N ARG A 86 3.69 3.37 7.91
CA ARG A 86 4.14 4.14 9.06
C ARG A 86 5.66 4.07 9.09
N ILE A 87 6.32 5.17 8.72
CA ILE A 87 7.78 5.27 8.61
C ILE A 87 8.24 6.50 9.41
N PRO A 88 9.34 6.41 10.19
CA PRO A 88 9.92 7.59 10.83
C PRO A 88 10.47 8.57 9.79
N GLU A 89 10.22 9.87 9.98
CA GLU A 89 10.63 10.92 9.04
C GLU A 89 12.12 10.89 8.69
N ARG A 90 12.99 10.66 9.68
CA ARG A 90 14.44 10.51 9.46
C ARG A 90 14.79 9.44 8.43
N ILE A 91 14.07 8.31 8.41
CA ILE A 91 14.33 7.22 7.46
C ILE A 91 13.91 7.64 6.05
N VAL A 92 12.86 8.46 5.93
CA VAL A 92 12.42 9.03 4.65
C VAL A 92 13.42 10.07 4.14
N GLN A 93 13.96 10.92 5.02
CA GLN A 93 14.95 11.94 4.66
C GLN A 93 16.33 11.39 4.30
N GLU A 94 16.72 10.25 4.89
CA GLU A 94 17.96 9.52 4.56
C GLU A 94 17.89 8.82 3.20
N GLN A 95 16.72 8.79 2.53
CA GLN A 95 16.60 8.25 1.18
C GLN A 95 17.38 9.14 0.19
N THR A 96 18.38 8.51 -0.44
CA THR A 96 19.28 9.15 -1.41
C THR A 96 18.88 8.88 -2.86
N ASP A 97 17.98 7.93 -3.07
CA ASP A 97 17.43 7.60 -4.38
C ASP A 97 16.43 8.71 -4.76
N ASN A 98 16.77 9.54 -5.75
CA ASN A 98 15.89 10.55 -6.36
C ASN A 98 14.82 9.90 -7.26
N GLU A 99 14.29 8.75 -6.86
CA GLU A 99 13.25 8.06 -7.60
C GLU A 99 11.91 8.74 -7.31
N PHE A 100 11.08 8.92 -8.35
CA PHE A 100 9.78 9.57 -8.25
C PHE A 100 8.84 8.73 -7.38
N ASP A 101 8.91 8.91 -6.06
CA ASP A 101 8.07 8.21 -5.11
C ASP A 101 6.74 8.95 -4.91
N ILE A 102 5.64 8.27 -5.23
CA ILE A 102 4.27 8.77 -5.00
C ILE A 102 4.01 8.99 -3.50
N CYS A 103 4.73 8.29 -2.61
CA CYS A 103 4.56 8.40 -1.16
C CYS A 103 5.09 9.73 -0.58
N THR A 104 6.10 10.34 -1.20
CA THR A 104 6.72 11.60 -0.73
C THR A 104 6.29 12.79 -1.58
N SER A 105 6.17 12.60 -2.90
CA SER A 105 5.90 13.66 -3.87
C SER A 105 4.45 13.73 -4.36
N GLY A 106 3.65 12.70 -4.07
CA GLY A 106 2.30 12.55 -4.61
C GLY A 106 2.28 12.09 -6.08
N CYS A 107 1.09 12.05 -6.67
CA CYS A 107 0.94 11.72 -8.09
C CYS A 107 1.32 12.91 -8.97
N SER A 108 1.77 12.65 -10.20
CA SER A 108 1.97 13.72 -11.18
C SER A 108 0.65 14.44 -11.50
N ARG A 109 0.73 15.69 -11.98
CA ARG A 109 -0.48 16.49 -12.32
C ARG A 109 -1.35 15.80 -13.37
N SER A 110 -0.74 15.09 -14.33
CA SER A 110 -1.44 14.32 -15.37
C SER A 110 -2.16 13.07 -14.83
N GLU A 111 -1.75 12.56 -13.68
CA GLU A 111 -2.33 11.37 -13.04
C GLU A 111 -3.30 11.70 -11.91
N THR A 112 -3.46 13.00 -11.61
CA THR A 112 -4.34 13.48 -10.56
C THR A 112 -5.73 13.75 -11.13
N VAL A 113 -6.76 13.19 -10.48
CA VAL A 113 -8.16 13.50 -10.79
C VAL A 113 -8.48 14.91 -10.29
N LYS A 114 -8.88 15.79 -11.21
CA LYS A 114 -9.39 17.12 -10.86
C LYS A 114 -10.80 17.02 -10.32
N ILE A 115 -10.91 16.86 -9.00
CA ILE A 115 -12.18 16.64 -8.31
C ILE A 115 -13.20 17.75 -8.61
N GLY A 116 -12.77 19.02 -8.69
CA GLY A 116 -13.66 20.12 -9.03
C GLY A 116 -14.35 19.95 -10.39
N GLU A 117 -13.60 19.58 -11.43
CA GLU A 117 -14.15 19.29 -12.77
C GLU A 117 -15.05 18.04 -12.74
N ALA A 118 -14.64 17.02 -11.99
CA ALA A 118 -15.40 15.79 -11.82
C ALA A 118 -16.75 16.00 -11.13
N LEU A 119 -16.81 16.92 -10.17
CA LEU A 119 -18.05 17.26 -9.45
C LEU A 119 -18.94 18.21 -10.24
N ALA A 120 -18.36 19.14 -11.02
CA ALA A 120 -19.12 20.10 -11.83
C ALA A 120 -19.88 19.42 -12.98
N ASN A 121 -19.32 18.36 -13.59
CA ASN A 121 -20.03 17.56 -14.59
C ASN A 121 -19.70 16.07 -14.47
N PRO A 122 -20.35 15.35 -13.54
CA PRO A 122 -20.03 13.95 -13.25
C PRO A 122 -20.25 13.00 -14.42
N ILE A 123 -21.28 13.24 -15.24
CA ILE A 123 -21.63 12.37 -16.37
C ILE A 123 -20.59 12.49 -17.49
N SER A 124 -20.24 13.72 -17.87
CA SER A 124 -19.20 13.94 -18.88
C SER A 124 -17.84 13.44 -18.39
N PHE A 125 -17.49 13.73 -17.14
CA PHE A 125 -16.23 13.30 -16.54
C PHE A 125 -16.09 11.77 -16.53
N THR A 126 -17.12 11.05 -16.06
CA THR A 126 -17.11 9.58 -16.02
C THR A 126 -17.01 8.95 -17.41
N ARG A 127 -17.67 9.55 -18.42
CA ARG A 127 -17.58 9.11 -19.82
C ARG A 127 -16.19 9.33 -20.42
N CYS A 128 -15.61 10.51 -20.23
CA CYS A 128 -14.28 10.84 -20.78
C CYS A 128 -13.15 10.05 -20.13
N HIS A 129 -13.23 9.80 -18.82
CA HIS A 129 -12.17 9.13 -18.06
C HIS A 129 -12.42 7.64 -17.82
N GLY A 130 -13.54 7.08 -18.31
CA GLY A 130 -13.88 5.66 -18.13
C GLY A 130 -14.06 5.24 -16.65
N VAL A 131 -14.34 6.20 -15.76
CA VAL A 131 -14.50 5.95 -14.31
C VAL A 131 -15.98 5.80 -13.97
N ARG A 132 -16.36 4.86 -13.10
CA ARG A 132 -17.71 4.81 -12.51
C ARG A 132 -17.72 5.52 -11.15
N ILE A 133 -18.28 6.73 -11.07
CA ILE A 133 -18.52 7.40 -9.78
C ILE A 133 -19.69 6.68 -9.07
N LYS A 134 -19.43 6.14 -7.88
CA LYS A 134 -20.43 5.47 -7.02
C LYS A 134 -21.05 6.40 -5.96
N ILE A 135 -20.72 7.69 -5.99
CA ILE A 135 -21.23 8.63 -4.98
C ILE A 135 -22.71 8.89 -5.30
N PRO A 136 -23.65 8.67 -4.36
CA PRO A 136 -25.02 9.15 -4.54
C PRO A 136 -24.98 10.69 -4.60
N LEU A 137 -25.55 11.26 -5.67
CA LEU A 137 -25.59 12.69 -5.98
C LEU A 137 -26.14 13.61 -4.86
N LYS A 138 -26.67 13.07 -3.77
CA LYS A 138 -27.31 13.80 -2.66
C LYS A 138 -26.37 14.58 -1.72
N ILE A 139 -25.07 14.65 -1.98
CA ILE A 139 -24.13 15.43 -1.14
C ILE A 139 -23.47 16.57 -1.94
N ALA A 140 -23.66 16.63 -3.27
CA ALA A 140 -23.02 17.65 -4.12
C ALA A 140 -23.91 18.86 -4.44
N ILE A 141 -25.18 18.82 -4.04
CA ILE A 141 -26.14 19.92 -4.17
C ILE A 141 -26.89 19.93 -2.84
N GLY A 142 -26.65 20.94 -2.01
CA GLY A 142 -27.35 21.07 -0.74
C GLY A 142 -28.82 21.34 -0.98
N GLU A 143 -29.64 20.29 -0.88
CA GLU A 143 -31.06 20.32 -0.56
C GLU A 143 -31.39 19.19 0.41
#